data_AF-A0A3S4GLM3-F1
#
_entry.id   AF-A0A3S4GLM3-F1
#
_cell.length_a   1.000
_cell.length_b   1.000
_cell.length_c   1.000
_cell.angle_alpha   90.00
_cell.angle_beta   90.00
_cell.angle_gamma   90.00
#
_symmetry.space_group_name_H-M   'P 1'
#
loop_
_entity.id
_entity.type
_entity.pdbx_description
1 polymer ?
#
loop_
_entity_poly.entity_id
_entity_poly.type
_entity_poly.pdbx_seq_one_letter_code
_entity_poly.pdbx_strand_id
1 'polypeptide(L)'
;MIDYEVLRFIWWLLIGILLIGFAVADGFDMGVGMLTRFLGRNDTERRIMINAIAPHWDGNQVWLITAGWRAVRCLADGLRRGVLWLLCGR
;
A
#
# COMPACT_ATOMS: atom_id res chain seq x y z
N MET A 1 13.06 -28.33 9.08
CA MET A 1 12.68 -27.60 7.85
C MET A 1 11.43 -26.80 8.19
N ILE A 2 11.31 -25.54 7.77
CA ILE A 2 10.12 -24.73 8.11
C ILE A 2 8.91 -25.32 7.37
N ASP A 3 7.84 -25.61 8.11
CA ASP A 3 6.61 -26.14 7.55
C ASP A 3 5.93 -25.13 6.61
N TYR A 4 5.37 -25.64 5.51
CA TYR A 4 4.67 -24.82 4.51
C TYR A 4 3.47 -24.04 5.10
N GLU A 5 2.81 -24.60 6.11
CA GLU A 5 1.74 -23.95 6.89
C GLU A 5 2.25 -22.66 7.57
N VAL A 6 3.39 -22.74 8.25
CA VAL A 6 4.01 -21.61 8.96
C VAL A 6 4.45 -20.54 7.97
N LEU A 7 5.01 -20.94 6.83
CA LEU A 7 5.41 -20.01 5.77
C LEU A 7 4.21 -19.25 5.16
N ARG A 8 3.07 -19.92 4.95
CA ARG A 8 1.82 -19.25 4.50
C ARG A 8 1.32 -18.23 5.50
N PHE A 9 1.35 -18.56 6.79
CA PHE A 9 0.88 -17.67 7.84
C PHE A 9 1.75 -16.41 7.95
N ILE A 10 3.07 -16.57 7.91
CA ILE A 10 4.02 -15.45 7.90
C ILE A 10 3.79 -14.54 6.69
N TRP A 11 3.56 -15.11 5.51
CA TRP A 11 3.26 -14.33 4.31
C TRP A 11 1.97 -13.52 4.42
N TRP A 12 0.93 -14.11 4.98
CA TRP A 12 -0.34 -13.44 5.22
C TRP A 12 -0.18 -12.24 6.17
N LEU A 13 0.59 -12.43 7.23
CA LEU A 13 0.85 -11.41 8.24
C LEU A 13 1.69 -10.26 7.66
N LEU A 14 2.69 -10.57 6.84
CA LEU A 14 3.49 -9.57 6.12
C LEU A 14 2.66 -8.71 5.17
N ILE A 15 1.75 -9.33 4.41
CA ILE A 15 0.82 -8.60 3.52
C ILE A 15 -0.11 -7.71 4.35
N GLY A 16 -0.66 -8.23 5.46
CA GLY A 16 -1.51 -7.45 6.35
C GLY A 16 -0.81 -6.20 6.90
N ILE A 17 0.42 -6.33 7.39
CA ILE A 17 1.20 -5.20 7.89
C ILE A 17 1.52 -4.21 6.77
N LEU A 18 1.88 -4.69 5.57
CA LEU A 18 2.17 -3.84 4.42
C LEU A 18 0.95 -2.99 4.03
N LEU A 19 -0.25 -3.59 4.02
CA LEU A 19 -1.49 -2.90 3.70
C LEU A 19 -1.92 -1.90 4.78
N ILE A 20 -1.70 -2.22 6.06
CA ILE A 20 -1.96 -1.28 7.16
C ILE A 20 -0.99 -0.09 7.08
N GLY A 21 0.30 -0.34 6.85
CA GLY A 21 1.29 0.72 6.67
C GLY A 21 0.95 1.63 5.49
N PHE A 22 0.52 1.04 4.38
CA PHE A 22 0.00 1.78 3.23
C PHE A 22 -1.23 2.63 3.59
N ALA A 23 -2.24 2.04 4.23
CA ALA A 23 -3.48 2.75 4.57
C ALA A 23 -3.24 3.93 5.52
N VAL A 24 -2.25 3.85 6.42
CA VAL A 24 -1.89 4.94 7.33
C VAL A 24 -1.12 6.04 6.59
N ALA A 25 -0.06 5.67 5.86
CA ALA A 25 0.81 6.64 5.19
C ALA A 25 0.08 7.38 4.06
N ASP A 26 -0.57 6.65 3.17
CA ASP A 26 -1.29 7.21 2.03
C ASP A 26 -2.66 7.78 2.42
N GLY A 27 -3.29 7.23 3.46
CA GLY A 27 -4.56 7.74 3.99
C GLY A 27 -4.44 9.14 4.59
N PHE A 28 -3.32 9.46 5.24
CA PHE A 28 -3.04 10.82 5.70
C PHE A 28 -2.92 11.80 4.52
N ASP A 29 -2.13 11.45 3.50
CA ASP A 29 -1.88 12.35 2.39
C ASP A 29 -3.15 12.60 1.55
N MET A 30 -3.95 11.56 1.27
CA MET A 30 -5.26 11.70 0.63
C MET A 30 -6.24 12.48 1.51
N GLY A 31 -6.17 12.32 2.83
CA GLY A 31 -6.96 13.09 3.79
C GLY A 31 -6.66 14.59 3.73
N VAL A 32 -5.38 14.98 3.72
CA VAL A 32 -4.96 16.38 3.55
C VAL A 32 -5.35 16.92 2.17
N GLY A 33 -5.24 16.10 1.12
CA GLY A 33 -5.70 16.43 -0.24
C GLY A 33 -7.21 16.69 -0.34
N MET A 34 -8.03 15.90 0.36
CA MET A 34 -9.48 16.15 0.44
C MET A 34 -9.81 17.40 1.26
N LEU A 35 -9.12 17.59 2.39
CA LEU A 35 -9.31 18.76 3.27
C LEU A 35 -8.88 20.07 2.60
N THR A 36 -7.93 20.03 1.66
CA THR A 36 -7.49 21.24 0.95
C THR A 36 -8.62 21.91 0.16
N ARG A 37 -9.63 21.13 -0.28
CA ARG A 37 -10.81 21.67 -0.98
C ARG A 37 -11.79 22.38 -0.05
N PHE A 38 -11.84 21.96 1.22
CA PHE A 38 -12.78 22.48 2.23
C PHE A 38 -12.17 23.60 3.10
N LEU A 39 -10.89 23.47 3.49
CA LEU A 39 -10.19 24.44 4.32
C LEU A 39 -9.33 25.44 3.54
N GLY A 40 -8.95 25.14 2.30
CA GLY A 40 -8.16 26.04 1.46
C GLY A 40 -9.03 27.14 0.84
N ARG A 41 -9.38 28.16 1.63
CA ARG A 41 -10.14 29.33 1.14
C ARG A 41 -9.26 30.28 0.34
N ASN A 42 -7.98 30.36 0.71
CA ASN A 42 -6.98 31.19 0.03
C ASN A 42 -5.87 30.33 -0.61
N ASP A 43 -5.30 30.81 -1.72
CA ASP A 43 -4.21 30.11 -2.43
C ASP A 43 -2.97 29.89 -1.55
N THR A 44 -2.74 30.77 -0.58
CA THR A 44 -1.63 30.65 0.38
C THR A 44 -1.82 29.48 1.34
N GLU A 45 -3.03 29.29 1.88
CA GLU A 45 -3.36 28.17 2.78
C GLU A 45 -3.28 26.84 2.04
N ARG A 46 -3.75 26.82 0.78
CA ARG A 46 -3.64 25.66 -0.10
C ARG A 46 -2.19 25.26 -0.36
N ARG A 47 -1.30 26.22 -0.60
CA ARG A 47 0.14 25.97 -0.78
C ARG A 47 0.82 25.47 0.49
N ILE A 48 0.45 25.99 1.66
CA ILE A 48 0.99 25.51 2.94
C ILE A 48 0.62 24.04 3.17
N MET A 49 -0.64 23.68 2.94
CA MET A 49 -1.10 22.29 3.06
C MET A 49 -0.43 21.36 2.04
N ILE A 50 -0.25 21.80 0.80
CA ILE A 50 0.44 20.99 -0.24
C ILE A 50 1.94 20.84 0.07
N ASN A 51 2.62 21.90 0.50
CA ASN A 51 4.04 21.84 0.87
C ASN A 51 4.29 20.95 2.09
N ALA A 52 3.28 20.78 2.95
CA ALA A 52 3.33 19.89 4.08
C ALA A 52 3.21 18.41 3.70
N ILE A 53 2.76 18.05 2.49
CA ILE A 53 2.64 16.65 2.01
C ILE A 53 3.62 16.31 0.87
N ALA A 54 4.04 17.31 0.10
CA ALA A 54 4.91 17.16 -1.06
C ALA A 54 6.21 16.35 -0.82
N PRO A 55 6.94 16.50 0.30
CA PRO A 55 8.22 15.79 0.47
C PRO A 55 8.07 14.29 0.80
N HIS A 56 6.89 13.81 1.20
CA HIS A 56 6.65 12.41 1.57
C HIS A 56 5.67 11.68 0.66
N TRP A 57 4.81 12.40 -0.07
CA TRP A 57 3.85 11.80 -1.01
C TRP A 57 4.51 10.85 -2.02
N ASP A 58 5.61 11.27 -2.64
CA ASP A 58 6.30 10.45 -3.65
C ASP A 58 6.96 9.20 -3.03
N GLY A 59 7.43 9.31 -1.79
CA GLY A 59 7.91 8.16 -1.00
C GLY A 59 6.78 7.22 -0.59
N ASN A 60 5.59 7.76 -0.31
CA ASN A 60 4.43 6.97 0.10
C ASN A 60 3.85 6.14 -1.06
N GLN A 61 4.03 6.57 -2.31
CA GLN A 61 3.63 5.77 -3.47
C GLN A 61 4.41 4.44 -3.62
N VAL A 62 5.61 4.36 -3.03
CA VAL A 62 6.40 3.12 -3.03
C VAL A 62 5.68 1.99 -2.28
N TRP A 63 4.87 2.31 -1.26
CA TRP A 63 4.01 1.33 -0.58
C TRP A 63 3.01 0.69 -1.54
N LEU A 64 2.39 1.50 -2.40
CA LEU A 64 1.42 1.06 -3.41
C LEU A 64 2.10 0.26 -4.52
N ILE A 65 3.29 0.66 -4.97
CA ILE A 65 4.05 -0.07 -5.99
C ILE A 65 4.53 -1.43 -5.44
N THR A 66 4.96 -1.47 -4.18
CA THR A 66 5.43 -2.70 -3.51
C THR A 66 4.27 -3.66 -3.22
N ALA A 67 3.14 -3.13 -2.76
CA ALA A 67 1.91 -3.90 -2.57
C ALA A 67 1.34 -4.36 -3.93
N GLY A 68 1.30 -3.48 -4.93
CA GLY A 68 0.72 -3.71 -6.25
C GLY A 68 1.51 -4.71 -7.09
N TRP A 69 2.83 -4.62 -7.17
CA TRP A 69 3.63 -5.59 -7.95
C TRP A 69 3.51 -7.01 -7.38
N ARG A 70 3.50 -7.12 -6.06
CA ARG A 70 3.46 -8.41 -5.37
C ARG A 70 2.05 -8.97 -5.25
N ALA A 71 1.05 -8.12 -5.03
CA ALA A 71 -0.35 -8.50 -5.03
C ALA A 71 -0.85 -8.79 -6.44
N VAL A 72 -0.47 -8.04 -7.49
CA VAL A 72 -0.85 -8.36 -8.89
C VAL A 72 -0.21 -9.67 -9.32
N ARG A 73 1.05 -9.96 -8.93
CA ARG A 73 1.65 -11.28 -9.16
C ARG A 73 0.88 -12.38 -8.42
N CYS A 74 0.54 -12.19 -7.15
CA CYS A 74 -0.23 -13.17 -6.37
C CYS A 74 -1.70 -13.34 -6.81
N LEU A 75 -2.36 -12.26 -7.26
CA LEU A 75 -3.78 -12.23 -7.63
C LEU A 75 -3.99 -12.72 -9.07
N ALA A 76 -3.08 -12.37 -10.01
CA ALA A 76 -3.11 -12.91 -11.38
C ALA A 76 -2.83 -14.42 -11.42
N ASP A 77 -2.05 -14.92 -10.45
CA ASP A 77 -1.82 -16.36 -10.25
C ASP A 77 -2.92 -17.04 -9.40
N GLY A 78 -3.57 -16.29 -8.50
CA GLY A 78 -4.67 -16.78 -7.65
C GLY A 78 -6.01 -16.96 -8.37
N LEU A 79 -6.33 -16.09 -9.35
CA LEU A 79 -7.62 -16.19 -10.08
C LEU A 79 -7.63 -17.31 -11.14
N ARG A 80 -6.47 -17.82 -11.53
CA ARG A 80 -6.34 -18.81 -12.62
C ARG A 80 -6.26 -20.27 -12.14
N ARG A 81 -5.91 -20.53 -10.87
CA ARG A 81 -5.68 -21.89 -10.35
C ARG A 81 -6.12 -21.97 -8.90
N GLY A 82 -7.35 -22.44 -8.68
CA GLY A 82 -8.07 -22.46 -7.39
C GLY A 82 -7.49 -23.32 -6.26
N VAL A 83 -6.23 -23.75 -6.31
CA VAL A 83 -5.55 -24.42 -5.21
C VAL A 83 -4.06 -24.10 -5.34
N LEU A 84 -3.53 -23.37 -4.35
CA LEU A 84 -2.26 -23.68 -3.68
C LEU A 84 -1.18 -24.39 -4.52
N TRP A 85 -0.65 -23.75 -5.57
CA TRP A 85 0.45 -24.31 -6.38
C TRP A 85 1.78 -23.63 -6.03
N LEU A 86 2.32 -23.99 -4.86
CA LEU A 86 3.73 -24.35 -4.57
C LEU A 86 4.94 -23.64 -5.25
N LEU A 87 4.79 -22.51 -5.96
CA LEU A 87 5.75 -22.11 -7.00
C LEU A 87 6.11 -20.60 -7.00
N CYS A 88 6.54 -20.07 -5.86
CA CYS A 88 7.56 -19.01 -5.87
C CYS A 88 8.88 -19.63 -5.41
N GLY A 89 9.28 -20.68 -6.14
CA GLY A 89 10.34 -21.61 -5.77
C GLY A 89 10.54 -22.81 -6.70
N ARG A 90 9.74 -22.94 -7.78
CA ARG A 90 10.09 -23.59 -9.06
C ARG A 90 9.08 -23.16 -10.12
#